data_AF-A0A9P1CBJ9-F1
#
_entry.id   AF-A0A9P1CBJ9-F1
#
_cell.length_a   1.000
_cell.length_b   1.000
_cell.length_c   1.000
_cell.angle_alpha   90.00
_cell.angle_beta   90.00
_cell.angle_gamma   90.00
#
_symmetry.space_group_name_H-M   'P 1'
#
loop_
_entity.id
_entity.type
_entity.pdbx_description
1 polymer ?
#
loop_
_entity_poly.entity_id
_entity_poly.type
_entity_poly.pdbx_seq_one_letter_code
_entity_poly.pdbx_strand_id
1 'polypeptide(L)'
;MICFLIAFAAFGCTEVLQKGRDNWNQPLWRQLKGASWLFSSPDGFWRFANNDLELAEHLGHIQSSEPHAGKLPHQVLQWQHHDGSAWYNDRGIKVTTSPNDFEAFCRSEDAEEHSSLWLVAPRFPQLQGEYRKQETRKERGQPVWRQVSGEGWIFSTNKGRWFISDTEEGIANNRGVLASTTQHNGSAPYQIDQWQFLSQGSWQSDQTIFLTEKQAEAQRRVAEQQREAVKRTDRAPDKVWILCQPKPHLQGEYVKQPARIERGQAVWRQLGGNGILYSNGLGGFWCVATKEADVQKNLGLLQCSTPHYGRPPHEMESWQFADGNTWRVHKNVRGELKEPNGRPFTRLMRPSQIGYNRVMYGNV
;
A
#
# COMPACT_ATOMS: atom_id res chain seq x y z
N MET A 1 -17.31 -14.67 -12.85
CA MET A 1 -17.65 -15.59 -11.76
C MET A 1 -18.93 -15.06 -11.14
N ILE A 2 -20.06 -15.76 -11.30
CA ILE A 2 -21.34 -15.36 -10.70
C ILE A 2 -21.54 -16.28 -9.50
N CYS A 3 -21.31 -15.77 -8.29
CA CYS A 3 -21.40 -16.54 -7.04
C CYS A 3 -22.83 -16.45 -6.50
N PHE A 4 -23.53 -17.58 -6.35
CA PHE A 4 -24.82 -17.67 -5.65
C PHE A 4 -24.61 -18.41 -4.31
N LEU A 5 -24.83 -17.72 -3.18
CA LEU A 5 -24.60 -18.25 -1.83
C LEU A 5 -25.90 -18.30 -1.02
N ILE A 6 -26.21 -19.44 -0.39
CA ILE A 6 -27.32 -19.56 0.57
C ILE A 6 -26.97 -20.56 1.70
N ALA A 7 -26.96 -20.08 2.96
CA ALA A 7 -27.00 -20.92 4.16
C ALA A 7 -27.68 -20.21 5.36
N PHE A 8 -27.98 -20.99 6.41
CA PHE A 8 -28.98 -20.70 7.45
C PHE A 8 -28.42 -20.19 8.81
N ALA A 9 -28.97 -19.05 9.27
CA ALA A 9 -29.38 -18.61 10.63
C ALA A 9 -28.43 -17.93 11.67
N ALA A 10 -28.92 -16.78 12.18
CA ALA A 10 -28.62 -16.15 13.47
C ALA A 10 -27.30 -15.37 13.64
N PHE A 11 -27.08 -14.34 12.80
CA PHE A 11 -27.20 -12.92 13.17
C PHE A 11 -26.80 -12.09 11.93
N GLY A 12 -27.81 -11.53 11.25
CA GLY A 12 -27.60 -10.55 10.17
C GLY A 12 -27.34 -11.15 8.78
N CYS A 13 -28.45 -11.35 8.04
CA CYS A 13 -28.55 -11.89 6.67
C CYS A 13 -28.57 -13.42 6.54
N THR A 14 -29.37 -13.90 5.58
CA THR A 14 -29.58 -15.28 5.09
C THR A 14 -30.34 -16.27 6.00
N GLU A 15 -31.67 -16.21 5.91
CA GLU A 15 -32.54 -17.37 6.15
C GLU A 15 -33.28 -17.72 4.84
N VAL A 16 -33.80 -18.93 4.77
CA VAL A 16 -34.66 -19.43 3.69
C VAL A 16 -35.88 -19.99 4.38
N LEU A 17 -37.08 -19.53 4.04
CA LEU A 17 -38.31 -20.06 4.64
C LEU A 17 -38.64 -21.40 3.96
N GLN A 18 -38.82 -22.46 4.75
CA GLN A 18 -39.52 -23.65 4.25
C GLN A 18 -40.97 -23.24 4.02
N LYS A 19 -41.32 -22.94 2.76
CA LYS A 19 -42.65 -22.40 2.42
C LYS A 19 -43.72 -23.50 2.40
N GLY A 20 -43.30 -24.78 2.33
CA GLY A 20 -44.21 -25.91 2.38
C GLY A 20 -43.58 -27.19 1.82
N ARG A 21 -44.42 -28.01 1.21
CA ARG A 21 -44.02 -29.16 0.41
C ARG A 21 -44.55 -29.00 -1.01
N ASP A 22 -43.83 -29.54 -1.98
CA ASP A 22 -44.33 -29.61 -3.36
C ASP A 22 -45.44 -30.66 -3.52
N ASN A 23 -45.91 -30.86 -4.75
CA ASN A 23 -46.95 -31.82 -5.09
C ASN A 23 -46.53 -33.29 -4.86
N TRP A 24 -45.25 -33.56 -4.59
CA TRP A 24 -44.69 -34.87 -4.25
C TRP A 24 -44.33 -34.98 -2.77
N ASN A 25 -44.83 -34.05 -1.95
CA ASN A 25 -44.59 -34.00 -0.53
C ASN A 25 -43.09 -33.80 -0.18
N GLN A 26 -42.27 -33.28 -1.11
CA GLN A 26 -40.87 -32.96 -0.85
C GLN A 26 -40.73 -31.54 -0.30
N PRO A 27 -39.74 -31.28 0.56
CA PRO A 27 -39.55 -29.96 1.15
C PRO A 27 -39.17 -28.91 0.09
N LEU A 28 -39.83 -27.75 0.18
CA LEU A 28 -39.63 -26.61 -0.71
C LEU A 28 -39.19 -25.39 0.09
N TRP A 29 -38.14 -24.74 -0.39
CA TRP A 29 -37.46 -23.64 0.30
C TRP A 29 -37.38 -22.40 -0.57
N ARG A 30 -37.72 -21.23 0.01
CA ARG A 30 -37.64 -19.93 -0.66
C ARG A 30 -36.63 -19.01 -0.01
N GLN A 31 -35.75 -18.42 -0.80
CA GLN A 31 -34.77 -17.44 -0.33
C GLN A 31 -35.49 -16.24 0.29
N LEU A 32 -35.15 -15.86 1.53
CA LEU A 32 -35.92 -14.85 2.28
C LEU A 32 -35.85 -13.44 1.67
N LYS A 33 -34.72 -13.08 1.04
CA LYS A 33 -34.48 -11.76 0.43
C LYS A 33 -34.25 -11.82 -1.08
N GLY A 34 -34.62 -12.91 -1.73
CA GLY A 34 -34.44 -13.07 -3.17
C GLY A 34 -35.57 -13.86 -3.82
N ALA A 35 -35.39 -14.13 -5.12
CA ALA A 35 -36.37 -14.83 -5.94
C ALA A 35 -36.11 -16.33 -6.05
N SER A 36 -34.99 -16.80 -5.50
CA SER A 36 -34.54 -18.18 -5.72
C SER A 36 -35.25 -19.19 -4.82
N TRP A 37 -35.38 -20.40 -5.35
CA TRP A 37 -36.00 -21.55 -4.74
C TRP A 37 -35.02 -22.71 -4.70
N LEU A 38 -35.09 -23.53 -3.65
CA LEU A 38 -34.42 -24.83 -3.57
C LEU A 38 -35.48 -25.92 -3.46
N PHE A 39 -35.43 -26.90 -4.36
CA PHE A 39 -36.46 -27.93 -4.49
C PHE A 39 -35.89 -29.25 -5.00
N SER A 40 -36.63 -30.34 -4.77
CA SER A 40 -36.33 -31.67 -5.33
C SER A 40 -37.03 -31.78 -6.69
N SER A 41 -36.28 -32.05 -7.75
CA SER A 41 -36.85 -32.27 -9.08
C SER A 41 -37.34 -33.70 -9.25
N PRO A 42 -38.30 -33.97 -10.17
CA PRO A 42 -38.86 -35.31 -10.39
C PRO A 42 -37.84 -36.38 -10.82
N ASP A 43 -36.71 -35.97 -11.40
CA ASP A 43 -35.58 -36.85 -11.74
C ASP A 43 -34.65 -37.13 -10.55
N GLY A 44 -35.01 -36.66 -9.36
CA GLY A 44 -34.36 -36.99 -8.10
C GLY A 44 -33.15 -36.13 -7.78
N PHE A 45 -32.98 -34.97 -8.39
CA PHE A 45 -31.90 -34.02 -8.10
C PHE A 45 -32.38 -32.90 -7.18
N TRP A 46 -31.48 -32.31 -6.39
CA TRP A 46 -31.76 -31.01 -5.78
C TRP A 46 -31.44 -29.91 -6.79
N ARG A 47 -32.32 -28.92 -6.96
CA ARG A 47 -32.14 -27.82 -7.91
C ARG A 47 -32.40 -26.45 -7.29
N PHE A 48 -31.73 -25.43 -7.84
CA PHE A 48 -32.05 -24.04 -7.60
C PHE A 48 -32.69 -23.39 -8.82
N ALA A 49 -33.91 -22.87 -8.64
CA ALA A 49 -34.62 -22.05 -9.63
C ALA A 49 -34.56 -20.58 -9.21
N ASN A 50 -34.46 -19.65 -10.16
CA ASN A 50 -34.40 -18.20 -9.89
C ASN A 50 -35.75 -17.51 -9.90
N ASN A 51 -36.79 -18.19 -10.36
CA ASN A 51 -38.14 -17.66 -10.46
C ASN A 51 -39.17 -18.79 -10.41
N ASP A 52 -40.45 -18.42 -10.28
CA ASP A 52 -41.54 -19.38 -10.15
C ASP A 52 -41.78 -20.19 -11.44
N LEU A 53 -41.38 -19.67 -12.61
CA LEU A 53 -41.50 -20.38 -13.90
C LEU A 53 -40.49 -21.53 -13.99
N GLU A 54 -39.22 -21.28 -13.69
CA GLU A 54 -38.18 -22.31 -13.61
C GLU A 54 -38.56 -23.40 -12.60
N LEU A 55 -39.11 -23.01 -11.44
CA LEU A 55 -39.60 -23.96 -10.45
C LEU A 55 -40.73 -24.84 -11.01
N ALA A 56 -41.70 -24.24 -11.70
CA ALA A 56 -42.83 -24.97 -12.30
C ALA A 56 -42.41 -25.92 -13.43
N GLU A 57 -41.38 -25.54 -14.19
CA GLU A 57 -40.81 -26.36 -15.27
C GLU A 57 -39.74 -27.34 -14.77
N HIS A 58 -39.47 -27.36 -13.46
CA HIS A 58 -38.41 -28.18 -12.83
C HIS A 58 -37.00 -27.88 -13.37
N LEU A 59 -36.79 -26.66 -13.86
CA LEU A 59 -35.50 -26.17 -14.33
C LEU A 59 -34.70 -25.55 -13.18
N GLY A 60 -33.39 -25.53 -13.35
CA GLY A 60 -32.49 -24.87 -12.42
C GLY A 60 -31.16 -24.57 -13.06
N HIS A 61 -30.49 -23.54 -12.53
CA HIS A 61 -29.14 -23.14 -12.96
C HIS A 61 -28.05 -23.73 -12.06
N ILE A 62 -28.45 -24.32 -10.92
CA ILE A 62 -27.58 -25.10 -10.03
C ILE A 62 -28.31 -26.40 -9.69
N GLN A 63 -27.60 -27.53 -9.69
CA GLN A 63 -28.14 -28.82 -9.27
C GLN A 63 -27.13 -29.67 -8.48
N SER A 64 -27.60 -30.68 -7.76
CA SER A 64 -26.72 -31.71 -7.21
C SER A 64 -26.05 -32.49 -8.35
N SER A 65 -24.80 -32.92 -8.19
CA SER A 65 -24.12 -33.71 -9.23
C SER A 65 -24.70 -35.13 -9.39
N GLU A 66 -25.41 -35.62 -8.38
CA GLU A 66 -26.03 -36.95 -8.34
C GLU A 66 -27.46 -36.84 -7.81
N PRO A 67 -28.32 -37.83 -8.12
CA PRO A 67 -29.63 -37.94 -7.49
C PRO A 67 -29.50 -38.01 -5.96
N HIS A 68 -30.33 -37.25 -5.25
CA HIS A 68 -30.18 -37.08 -3.80
C HIS A 68 -30.54 -38.34 -3.00
N ALA A 69 -31.32 -39.28 -3.57
CA ALA A 69 -31.67 -40.56 -2.95
C ALA A 69 -32.19 -40.42 -1.50
N GLY A 70 -33.04 -39.42 -1.26
CA GLY A 70 -33.59 -39.11 0.06
C GLY A 70 -32.68 -38.30 1.00
N LYS A 71 -31.43 -38.01 0.61
CA LYS A 71 -30.55 -37.08 1.34
C LYS A 71 -31.11 -35.66 1.27
N LEU A 72 -30.98 -34.92 2.37
CA LEU A 72 -31.28 -33.49 2.41
C LEU A 72 -30.23 -32.69 1.60
N PRO A 73 -30.53 -31.45 1.17
CA PRO A 73 -29.62 -30.67 0.33
C PRO A 73 -28.21 -30.51 0.91
N HIS A 74 -28.09 -30.22 2.21
CA HIS A 74 -26.81 -30.06 2.89
C HIS A 74 -26.02 -31.36 3.09
N GLN A 75 -26.64 -32.52 2.82
CA GLN A 75 -26.00 -33.84 2.90
C GLN A 75 -25.45 -34.31 1.55
N VAL A 76 -25.75 -33.59 0.46
CA VAL A 76 -25.14 -33.84 -0.84
C VAL A 76 -23.80 -33.15 -0.92
N LEU A 77 -22.78 -33.88 -1.36
CA LEU A 77 -21.38 -33.45 -1.28
C LEU A 77 -20.92 -32.59 -2.45
N GLN A 78 -21.61 -32.65 -3.60
CA GLN A 78 -21.17 -31.99 -4.81
C GLN A 78 -22.35 -31.38 -5.58
N TRP A 79 -22.10 -30.17 -6.04
CA TRP A 79 -23.05 -29.34 -6.77
C TRP A 79 -22.45 -28.92 -8.11
N GLN A 80 -23.33 -28.62 -9.05
CA GLN A 80 -23.00 -28.21 -10.41
C GLN A 80 -23.74 -26.93 -10.75
N HIS A 81 -23.12 -26.06 -11.54
CA HIS A 81 -23.83 -24.96 -12.21
C HIS A 81 -23.98 -25.25 -13.71
N HIS A 82 -25.02 -24.70 -14.31
CA HIS A 82 -25.27 -24.74 -15.75
C HIS A 82 -24.85 -23.40 -16.37
N ASP A 83 -23.94 -23.42 -17.34
CA ASP A 83 -23.45 -22.19 -18.00
C ASP A 83 -24.32 -21.74 -19.18
N GLY A 84 -25.42 -22.45 -19.44
CA GLY A 84 -26.28 -22.27 -20.61
C GLY A 84 -26.07 -23.33 -21.69
N SER A 85 -24.98 -24.10 -21.62
CA SER A 85 -24.65 -25.17 -22.57
C SER A 85 -24.43 -26.53 -21.90
N ALA A 86 -23.75 -26.56 -20.75
CA ALA A 86 -23.42 -27.79 -20.04
C ALA A 86 -23.37 -27.59 -18.52
N TRP A 87 -23.36 -28.72 -17.80
CA TRP A 87 -23.23 -28.76 -16.34
C TRP A 87 -21.77 -28.93 -15.93
N TYR A 88 -21.32 -28.09 -14.99
CA TYR A 88 -19.96 -28.10 -14.47
C TYR A 88 -19.95 -28.27 -12.96
N ASN A 89 -19.12 -29.18 -12.47
CA ASN A 89 -18.88 -29.35 -11.03
C ASN A 89 -18.26 -28.07 -10.45
N ASP A 90 -18.89 -27.53 -9.42
CA ASP A 90 -18.48 -26.28 -8.80
C ASP A 90 -18.22 -26.48 -7.31
N ARG A 91 -16.94 -26.35 -6.93
CA ARG A 91 -16.52 -26.48 -5.52
C ARG A 91 -16.82 -25.23 -4.70
N GLY A 92 -17.15 -24.11 -5.34
CA GLY A 92 -17.61 -22.88 -4.70
C GLY A 92 -19.08 -22.94 -4.28
N ILE A 93 -19.84 -23.95 -4.72
CA ILE A 93 -21.22 -24.12 -4.32
C ILE A 93 -21.29 -25.06 -3.11
N LYS A 94 -21.77 -24.52 -1.98
CA LYS A 94 -21.95 -25.27 -0.74
C LYS A 94 -23.31 -24.98 -0.13
N VAL A 95 -23.98 -26.03 0.33
CA VAL A 95 -25.22 -25.92 1.12
C VAL A 95 -24.91 -26.39 2.54
N THR A 96 -25.17 -25.54 3.53
CA THR A 96 -24.92 -25.87 4.95
C THR A 96 -26.07 -25.42 5.84
N THR A 97 -26.25 -26.13 6.94
CA THR A 97 -27.17 -25.80 8.04
C THR A 97 -26.45 -25.11 9.21
N SER A 98 -25.11 -25.00 9.15
CA SER A 98 -24.29 -24.38 10.18
C SER A 98 -24.04 -22.90 9.83
N PRO A 99 -24.49 -21.96 10.68
CA PRO A 99 -24.18 -20.54 10.50
C PRO A 99 -22.68 -20.26 10.56
N ASN A 100 -21.98 -20.97 11.43
CA ASN A 100 -20.53 -20.84 11.56
C ASN A 100 -19.81 -21.29 10.29
N ASP A 101 -20.29 -22.36 9.63
CA ASP A 101 -19.74 -22.82 8.36
C ASP A 101 -20.01 -21.81 7.25
N PHE A 102 -21.19 -21.18 7.27
CA PHE A 102 -21.53 -20.11 6.34
C PHE A 102 -20.62 -18.91 6.52
N GLU A 103 -20.47 -18.41 7.74
CA GLU A 103 -19.57 -17.30 8.02
C GLU A 103 -18.11 -17.65 7.73
N ALA A 104 -17.67 -18.88 8.03
CA ALA A 104 -16.33 -19.35 7.70
C ALA A 104 -16.12 -19.41 6.18
N PHE A 105 -17.13 -19.86 5.44
CA PHE A 105 -17.10 -19.91 3.97
C PHE A 105 -17.11 -18.50 3.37
N CYS A 106 -17.95 -17.59 3.85
CA CYS A 106 -17.96 -16.19 3.43
C CYS A 106 -16.64 -15.48 3.74
N ARG A 107 -16.06 -15.75 4.92
CA ARG A 107 -14.71 -15.27 5.29
C ARG A 107 -13.61 -15.88 4.40
N SER A 108 -13.85 -17.05 3.82
CA SER A 108 -12.91 -17.68 2.89
C SER A 108 -13.05 -17.19 1.45
N GLU A 109 -14.15 -16.54 1.05
CA GLU A 109 -14.25 -15.86 -0.25
C GLU A 109 -13.72 -14.42 -0.23
N ASP A 110 -13.53 -13.81 0.94
CA ASP A 110 -12.57 -12.70 1.10
C ASP A 110 -11.12 -13.17 0.90
N ALA A 111 -10.88 -14.49 0.81
CA ALA A 111 -9.69 -15.03 0.16
C ALA A 111 -9.93 -15.12 -1.36
N GLU A 112 -10.18 -13.97 -1.98
CA GLU A 112 -9.56 -13.72 -3.28
C GLU A 112 -8.10 -14.15 -3.15
N GLU A 113 -7.61 -14.91 -4.11
CA GLU A 113 -6.24 -15.40 -4.16
C GLU A 113 -5.25 -14.23 -4.35
N HIS A 114 -5.16 -13.37 -3.34
CA HIS A 114 -4.40 -12.13 -3.20
C HIS A 114 -3.99 -11.52 -4.55
N SER A 115 -5.03 -11.12 -5.28
CA SER A 115 -4.92 -10.54 -6.62
C SER A 115 -4.17 -9.21 -6.57
N SER A 116 -4.21 -8.52 -5.43
CA SER A 116 -3.65 -7.18 -5.23
C SER A 116 -2.80 -7.09 -3.97
N LEU A 117 -1.64 -6.44 -4.09
CA LEU A 117 -0.76 -6.05 -3.01
C LEU A 117 -0.63 -4.52 -3.00
N TRP A 118 -0.46 -3.93 -1.83
CA TRP A 118 -0.16 -2.51 -1.68
C TRP A 118 1.22 -2.34 -1.06
N LEU A 119 2.13 -1.74 -1.83
CA LEU A 119 3.46 -1.36 -1.37
C LEU A 119 3.39 0.04 -0.76
N VAL A 120 3.90 0.17 0.46
CA VAL A 120 4.22 1.44 1.11
C VAL A 120 5.75 1.56 1.15
N ALA A 121 6.30 2.55 0.43
CA ALA A 121 7.74 2.74 0.33
C ALA A 121 8.06 4.24 0.17
N PRO A 122 8.10 5.02 1.26
CA PRO A 122 8.17 6.49 1.20
C PRO A 122 9.39 7.06 0.48
N ARG A 123 10.51 6.33 0.52
CA ARG A 123 11.75 6.71 -0.19
C ARG A 123 11.63 6.51 -1.71
N PHE A 124 10.70 5.66 -2.14
CA PHE A 124 10.46 5.26 -3.52
C PHE A 124 9.01 5.57 -3.89
N PRO A 125 8.59 6.86 -3.90
CA PRO A 125 7.21 7.23 -4.17
C PRO A 125 6.71 6.74 -5.53
N GLN A 126 7.61 6.58 -6.51
CA GLN A 126 7.30 6.03 -7.83
C GLN A 126 6.94 4.55 -7.81
N LEU A 127 7.38 3.78 -6.80
CA LEU A 127 7.04 2.37 -6.61
C LEU A 127 5.87 2.19 -5.65
N GLN A 128 5.48 3.22 -4.90
CA GLN A 128 4.38 3.11 -3.95
C GLN A 128 3.04 2.87 -4.67
N GLY A 129 2.16 2.05 -4.09
CA GLY A 129 0.79 1.88 -4.58
C GLY A 129 0.35 0.42 -4.74
N GLU A 130 -0.70 0.23 -5.53
CA GLU A 130 -1.30 -1.07 -5.83
C GLU A 130 -0.48 -1.85 -6.87
N TYR A 131 -0.35 -3.14 -6.64
CA TYR A 131 0.31 -4.13 -7.48
C TYR A 131 -0.65 -5.28 -7.75
N ARG A 132 -0.88 -5.62 -9.01
CA ARG A 132 -1.75 -6.73 -9.40
C ARG A 132 -0.96 -7.95 -9.82
N LYS A 133 -1.36 -9.10 -9.30
CA LYS A 133 -0.83 -10.42 -9.62
C LYS A 133 -1.02 -10.67 -11.12
N GLN A 134 0.03 -11.16 -11.76
CA GLN A 134 -0.01 -11.58 -13.16
C GLN A 134 -0.42 -13.05 -13.19
N GLU A 135 -1.69 -13.34 -13.47
CA GLU A 135 -2.31 -14.67 -13.31
C GLU A 135 -1.51 -15.82 -13.95
N THR A 136 -0.98 -15.60 -15.14
CA THR A 136 -0.27 -16.61 -15.92
C THR A 136 1.24 -16.58 -15.74
N ARG A 137 1.79 -15.52 -15.13
CA ARG A 137 3.23 -15.32 -15.02
C ARG A 137 3.75 -15.79 -13.67
N LYS A 138 4.66 -16.75 -13.73
CA LYS A 138 5.43 -17.20 -12.58
C LYS A 138 6.91 -17.08 -12.87
N GLU A 139 7.65 -16.53 -11.92
CA GLU A 139 9.10 -16.48 -11.94
C GLU A 139 9.59 -17.40 -10.83
N ARG A 140 10.36 -18.43 -11.22
CA ARG A 140 10.94 -19.40 -10.26
C ARG A 140 9.88 -20.11 -9.40
N GLY A 141 8.75 -20.42 -10.02
CA GLY A 141 7.62 -21.09 -9.37
C GLY A 141 6.78 -20.17 -8.48
N GLN A 142 7.13 -18.88 -8.38
CA GLN A 142 6.43 -17.91 -7.56
C GLN A 142 5.67 -16.90 -8.44
N PRO A 143 4.52 -16.38 -7.98
CA PRO A 143 3.77 -15.35 -8.70
C PRO A 143 4.59 -14.05 -8.87
N VAL A 144 4.23 -13.29 -9.91
CA VAL A 144 4.73 -11.95 -10.18
C VAL A 144 3.60 -10.94 -10.00
N TRP A 145 3.90 -9.76 -9.47
CA TRP A 145 2.95 -8.65 -9.44
C TRP A 145 3.51 -7.45 -10.20
N ARG A 146 2.63 -6.74 -10.91
CA ARG A 146 2.93 -5.51 -11.63
C ARG A 146 2.19 -4.34 -10.99
N GLN A 147 2.88 -3.21 -10.80
CA GLN A 147 2.28 -1.99 -10.30
C GLN A 147 1.18 -1.49 -11.25
N VAL A 148 0.06 -1.03 -10.71
CA VAL A 148 -1.08 -0.55 -11.52
C VAL A 148 -0.84 0.84 -12.09
N SER A 149 -0.13 1.70 -11.36
CA SER A 149 0.09 3.11 -11.71
C SER A 149 1.48 3.41 -12.25
N GLY A 150 2.31 2.38 -12.47
CA GLY A 150 3.70 2.56 -12.87
C GLY A 150 4.35 1.27 -13.39
N GLU A 151 5.68 1.30 -13.50
CA GLU A 151 6.48 0.20 -14.05
C GLU A 151 7.12 -0.68 -12.96
N GLY A 152 6.60 -0.61 -11.74
CA GLY A 152 7.07 -1.43 -10.63
C GLY A 152 6.73 -2.92 -10.83
N TRP A 153 7.65 -3.80 -10.42
CA TRP A 153 7.47 -5.25 -10.46
C TRP A 153 7.91 -5.90 -9.15
N ILE A 154 7.11 -6.84 -8.62
CA ILE A 154 7.46 -7.68 -7.46
C ILE A 154 7.63 -9.11 -7.93
N PHE A 155 8.78 -9.72 -7.65
CA PHE A 155 9.12 -11.07 -8.13
C PHE A 155 10.12 -11.77 -7.21
N SER A 156 10.19 -13.10 -7.30
CA SER A 156 11.16 -13.91 -6.56
C SER A 156 12.47 -14.08 -7.35
N THR A 157 13.59 -14.13 -6.63
CA THR A 157 14.95 -14.32 -7.19
C THR A 157 15.48 -15.74 -7.01
N ASN A 158 16.59 -16.09 -7.67
CA ASN A 158 17.23 -17.42 -7.56
C ASN A 158 17.67 -17.75 -6.15
N LYS A 159 17.94 -16.72 -5.35
CA LYS A 159 18.33 -16.87 -3.94
C LYS A 159 17.12 -16.96 -3.01
N GLY A 160 15.91 -17.13 -3.55
CA GLY A 160 14.69 -17.25 -2.77
C GLY A 160 14.35 -15.98 -2.00
N ARG A 161 14.68 -14.78 -2.52
CA ARG A 161 14.33 -13.48 -1.91
C ARG A 161 13.33 -12.75 -2.80
N TRP A 162 12.41 -12.01 -2.19
CA TRP A 162 11.51 -11.11 -2.93
C TRP A 162 12.25 -9.83 -3.30
N PHE A 163 12.15 -9.44 -4.57
CA PHE A 163 12.72 -8.21 -5.11
C PHE A 163 11.61 -7.33 -5.66
N ILE A 164 11.83 -6.01 -5.59
CA ILE A 164 11.00 -5.01 -6.25
C ILE A 164 11.90 -4.22 -7.20
N SER A 165 11.54 -4.21 -8.48
CA SER A 165 12.23 -3.45 -9.53
C SER A 165 11.31 -2.38 -10.11
N ASP A 166 11.91 -1.35 -10.67
CA ASP A 166 11.29 -0.28 -11.45
C ASP A 166 11.33 -0.53 -12.96
N THR A 167 11.87 -1.68 -13.40
CA THR A 167 11.85 -2.11 -14.81
C THR A 167 11.58 -3.60 -14.93
N GLU A 168 11.06 -4.02 -16.08
CA GLU A 168 10.78 -5.44 -16.35
C GLU A 168 12.07 -6.26 -16.55
N GLU A 169 13.11 -5.67 -17.14
CA GLU A 169 14.42 -6.30 -17.32
C GLU A 169 15.09 -6.64 -15.97
N GLY A 170 14.70 -5.95 -14.90
CA GLY A 170 15.09 -6.28 -13.53
C GLY A 170 14.70 -7.71 -13.15
N ILE A 171 13.57 -8.21 -13.63
CA ILE A 171 13.10 -9.58 -13.39
C ILE A 171 14.09 -10.59 -13.97
N ALA A 172 14.35 -10.48 -15.29
CA ALA A 172 15.25 -11.39 -16.00
C ALA A 172 16.67 -11.38 -15.41
N ASN A 173 17.16 -10.20 -15.02
CA ASN A 173 18.50 -10.03 -14.49
C ASN A 173 18.63 -10.22 -12.97
N ASN A 174 17.53 -10.50 -12.25
CA ASN A 174 17.48 -10.55 -10.78
C ASN A 174 18.01 -9.28 -10.12
N ARG A 175 17.63 -8.13 -10.67
CA ARG A 175 17.97 -6.80 -10.18
C ARG A 175 16.72 -6.12 -9.65
N GLY A 176 16.87 -5.42 -8.54
CA GLY A 176 15.80 -4.69 -7.90
C GLY A 176 16.36 -3.57 -7.05
N VAL A 177 15.53 -2.57 -6.77
CA VAL A 177 15.87 -1.45 -5.89
C VAL A 177 15.44 -1.71 -4.46
N LEU A 178 14.46 -2.61 -4.24
CA LEU A 178 14.05 -3.11 -2.93
C LEU A 178 14.17 -4.64 -2.89
N ALA A 179 14.40 -5.19 -1.71
CA ALA A 179 14.41 -6.64 -1.51
C ALA A 179 14.06 -7.03 -0.06
N SER A 180 13.50 -8.22 0.13
CA SER A 180 13.36 -8.83 1.47
C SER A 180 14.73 -9.02 2.11
N THR A 181 14.88 -8.86 3.43
CA THR A 181 16.19 -9.10 4.09
C THR A 181 16.56 -10.58 4.09
N THR A 182 15.57 -11.44 4.24
CA THR A 182 15.70 -12.90 4.35
C THR A 182 15.14 -13.62 3.13
N GLN A 183 15.46 -14.90 3.01
CA GLN A 183 14.82 -15.79 2.05
C GLN A 183 13.35 -15.99 2.44
N HIS A 184 12.46 -16.01 1.45
CA HIS A 184 11.03 -16.09 1.68
C HIS A 184 10.55 -17.51 1.98
N ASN A 185 11.29 -18.55 1.60
CA ASN A 185 10.97 -19.97 1.90
C ASN A 185 9.51 -20.36 1.53
N GLY A 186 9.03 -19.85 0.40
CA GLY A 186 7.64 -20.05 -0.05
C GLY A 186 6.62 -19.05 0.52
N SER A 187 6.99 -18.24 1.51
CA SER A 187 6.16 -17.14 2.01
C SER A 187 5.94 -16.09 0.93
N ALA A 188 4.75 -15.51 0.88
CA ALA A 188 4.39 -14.45 -0.04
C ALA A 188 4.98 -13.09 0.39
N PRO A 189 5.04 -12.08 -0.51
CA PRO A 189 5.74 -10.82 -0.23
C PRO A 189 5.19 -10.06 0.99
N TYR A 190 3.88 -10.03 1.18
CA TYR A 190 3.22 -9.33 2.30
C TYR A 190 3.46 -10.02 3.66
N GLN A 191 3.95 -11.25 3.67
CA GLN A 191 4.31 -11.97 4.89
C GLN A 191 5.75 -11.64 5.34
N ILE A 192 6.50 -10.87 4.54
CA ILE A 192 7.82 -10.40 4.89
C ILE A 192 7.72 -9.08 5.66
N ASP A 193 8.24 -9.07 6.87
CA ASP A 193 8.28 -7.94 7.79
C ASP A 193 9.52 -7.05 7.60
N GLN A 194 10.60 -7.61 7.05
CA GLN A 194 11.88 -6.94 6.91
C GLN A 194 12.28 -6.74 5.44
N TRP A 195 12.37 -5.47 5.07
CA TRP A 195 12.77 -5.03 3.75
C TRP A 195 14.04 -4.19 3.80
N GLN A 196 14.72 -4.13 2.67
CA GLN A 196 15.92 -3.33 2.45
C GLN A 196 15.90 -2.71 1.06
N PHE A 197 16.65 -1.63 0.89
CA PHE A 197 16.80 -0.94 -0.39
C PHE A 197 18.27 -0.88 -0.81
N LEU A 198 18.51 -0.82 -2.13
CA LEU A 198 19.84 -0.71 -2.69
C LEU A 198 20.26 0.77 -2.74
N SER A 199 21.31 1.11 -2.01
CA SER A 199 21.90 2.45 -1.96
C SER A 199 23.41 2.37 -2.17
N GLN A 200 23.89 3.05 -3.21
CA GLN A 200 25.32 3.14 -3.55
C GLN A 200 26.02 1.77 -3.64
N GLY A 201 25.32 0.77 -4.19
CA GLY A 201 25.85 -0.59 -4.33
C GLY A 201 25.79 -1.46 -3.07
N SER A 202 25.23 -0.93 -1.98
CA SER A 202 25.04 -1.65 -0.71
C SER A 202 23.56 -1.76 -0.34
N TRP A 203 23.16 -2.87 0.27
CA TRP A 203 21.79 -3.02 0.78
C TRP A 203 21.67 -2.43 2.18
N GLN A 204 20.62 -1.66 2.42
CA GLN A 204 20.34 -1.04 3.72
C GLN A 204 18.92 -1.39 4.17
N SER A 205 18.78 -1.85 5.42
CA SER A 205 17.48 -2.16 6.01
C SER A 205 16.61 -0.90 6.13
N ASP A 206 15.33 -1.03 5.81
CA ASP A 206 14.34 0.05 5.95
C ASP A 206 13.01 -0.50 6.46
N GLN A 207 12.71 -0.19 7.72
CA GLN A 207 11.48 -0.59 8.40
C GLN A 207 10.25 0.20 7.94
N THR A 208 10.44 1.23 7.11
CA THR A 208 9.33 2.01 6.54
C THR A 208 8.75 1.39 5.28
N ILE A 209 9.44 0.39 4.71
CA ILE A 209 8.97 -0.38 3.56
C ILE A 209 8.05 -1.50 4.08
N PHE A 210 6.85 -1.58 3.52
CA PHE A 210 5.83 -2.51 3.98
C PHE A 210 4.93 -2.93 2.81
N LEU A 211 4.53 -4.20 2.80
CA LEU A 211 3.58 -4.77 1.85
C LEU A 211 2.39 -5.35 2.61
N THR A 212 1.18 -5.07 2.13
CA THR A 212 -0.06 -5.60 2.70
C THR A 212 -1.06 -5.91 1.59
N GLU A 213 -2.02 -6.76 1.92
CA GLU A 213 -3.18 -7.11 1.10
C GLU A 213 -4.39 -6.27 1.44
N LYS A 214 -4.26 -5.37 2.42
CA LYS A 214 -5.35 -4.52 2.89
C LYS A 214 -5.09 -3.10 2.45
N GLN A 215 -5.80 -2.64 1.43
CA GLN A 215 -5.73 -1.26 0.95
C GLN A 215 -5.86 -0.24 2.10
N ALA A 216 -6.83 -0.45 2.99
CA ALA A 216 -7.07 0.43 4.13
C ALA A 216 -5.86 0.51 5.08
N GLU A 217 -5.12 -0.59 5.27
CA GLU A 217 -3.90 -0.58 6.08
C GLU A 217 -2.78 0.20 5.39
N ALA A 218 -2.57 -0.02 4.09
CA ALA A 218 -1.58 0.74 3.33
C ALA A 218 -1.87 2.25 3.36
N GLN A 219 -3.13 2.64 3.14
CA GLN A 219 -3.57 4.03 3.22
C GLN A 219 -3.33 4.63 4.62
N ARG A 220 -3.66 3.88 5.68
CA ARG A 220 -3.41 4.31 7.06
C ARG A 220 -1.92 4.54 7.32
N ARG A 221 -1.04 3.63 6.87
CA ARG A 221 0.43 3.77 7.00
C ARG A 221 0.96 4.99 6.26
N VAL A 222 0.51 5.21 5.03
CA VAL A 222 0.90 6.40 4.24
C VAL A 222 0.44 7.68 4.94
N ALA A 223 -0.81 7.73 5.42
CA ALA A 223 -1.34 8.88 6.14
C ALA A 223 -0.58 9.17 7.45
N GLU A 224 -0.23 8.12 8.20
CA GLU A 224 0.60 8.24 9.41
C GLU A 224 1.99 8.80 9.08
N GLN A 225 2.65 8.29 8.03
CA GLN A 225 3.96 8.78 7.60
C GLN A 225 3.90 10.23 7.12
N GLN A 226 2.85 10.64 6.43
CA GLN A 226 2.61 12.04 6.04
C GLN A 226 2.43 12.93 7.28
N ARG A 227 1.63 12.50 8.26
CA ARG A 227 1.46 13.23 9.53
C ARG A 227 2.78 13.39 10.27
N GLU A 228 3.59 12.33 10.35
CA GLU A 228 4.91 12.39 10.98
C GLU A 228 5.90 13.26 10.19
N ALA A 229 5.83 13.28 8.87
CA ALA A 229 6.61 14.17 8.03
C ALA A 229 6.27 15.65 8.27
N VAL A 230 4.98 15.97 8.42
CA VAL A 230 4.52 17.32 8.79
C VAL A 230 5.07 17.69 10.17
N LYS A 231 4.89 16.84 11.20
CA LYS A 231 5.44 17.09 12.54
C LYS A 231 6.96 17.31 12.54
N ARG A 232 7.71 16.53 11.74
CA ARG A 232 9.16 16.72 11.58
C ARG A 232 9.49 18.06 10.95
N THR A 233 8.72 18.46 9.92
CA THR A 233 8.88 19.75 9.23
C THR A 233 8.56 20.94 10.13
N ASP A 234 7.56 20.80 11.00
CA ASP A 234 7.21 21.82 12.00
C ASP A 234 8.30 21.99 13.05
N ARG A 235 8.94 20.89 13.47
CA ARG A 235 10.08 20.90 14.40
C ARG A 235 11.39 21.33 13.76
N ALA A 236 11.48 21.30 12.44
CA ALA A 236 12.69 21.66 11.71
C ALA A 236 12.96 23.17 11.84
N PRO A 237 14.24 23.58 11.97
CA PRO A 237 14.59 24.98 12.14
C PRO A 237 14.15 25.82 10.94
N ASP A 238 13.66 27.04 11.18
CA ASP A 238 13.21 27.94 10.10
C ASP A 238 14.37 28.42 9.23
N LYS A 239 15.58 28.46 9.79
CA LYS A 239 16.80 28.91 9.13
C LYS A 239 17.95 27.97 9.43
N VAL A 240 18.78 27.71 8.43
CA VAL A 240 20.06 27.00 8.57
C VAL A 240 21.11 27.71 7.74
N TRP A 241 22.36 27.74 8.22
CA TRP A 241 23.48 28.31 7.48
C TRP A 241 24.36 27.18 6.96
N ILE A 242 24.66 27.20 5.67
CA ILE A 242 25.64 26.29 5.07
C ILE A 242 26.95 27.02 4.95
N LEU A 243 28.01 26.48 5.54
CA LEU A 243 29.39 26.92 5.35
C LEU A 243 30.01 26.03 4.27
N CYS A 244 30.46 26.61 3.16
CA CYS A 244 31.05 25.83 2.06
C CYS A 244 32.09 26.64 1.29
N GLN A 245 33.33 26.64 1.78
CA GLN A 245 34.44 27.34 1.10
C GLN A 245 34.72 26.83 -0.33
N PRO A 246 34.68 25.51 -0.64
CA PRO A 246 34.94 25.03 -2.00
C PRO A 246 33.88 25.44 -3.02
N LYS A 247 32.66 25.77 -2.58
CA LYS A 247 31.54 26.20 -3.42
C LYS A 247 30.91 27.44 -2.79
N PRO A 248 31.58 28.60 -2.82
CA PRO A 248 31.16 29.79 -2.07
C PRO A 248 29.78 30.31 -2.49
N HIS A 249 29.34 30.05 -3.73
CA HIS A 249 28.00 30.38 -4.20
C HIS A 249 26.88 29.55 -3.52
N LEU A 250 27.20 28.44 -2.86
CA LEU A 250 26.26 27.62 -2.08
C LEU A 250 26.29 27.95 -0.58
N GLN A 251 27.23 28.78 -0.14
CA GLN A 251 27.33 29.22 1.24
C GLN A 251 26.26 30.29 1.55
N GLY A 252 25.83 30.33 2.80
CA GLY A 252 24.96 31.39 3.31
C GLY A 252 23.75 30.86 4.06
N GLU A 253 22.78 31.74 4.26
CA GLU A 253 21.52 31.46 4.94
C GLU A 253 20.55 30.71 4.02
N TYR A 254 19.88 29.70 4.56
CA TYR A 254 18.83 28.94 3.90
C TYR A 254 17.56 29.03 4.75
N VAL A 255 16.45 29.40 4.13
CA VAL A 255 15.16 29.61 4.78
C VAL A 255 14.23 28.46 4.43
N LYS A 256 13.61 27.86 5.45
CA LYS A 256 12.66 26.75 5.33
C LYS A 256 11.51 27.18 4.43
N GLN A 257 11.18 26.36 3.44
CA GLN A 257 10.06 26.59 2.53
C GLN A 257 8.78 26.08 3.20
N PRO A 258 7.81 26.95 3.53
CA PRO A 258 6.57 26.54 4.19
C PRO A 258 5.83 25.47 3.38
N ALA A 259 5.34 24.44 4.07
CA ALA A 259 4.58 23.32 3.50
C ALA A 259 5.31 22.47 2.43
N ARG A 260 6.56 22.79 2.08
CA ARG A 260 7.33 21.97 1.14
C ARG A 260 8.03 20.84 1.87
N ILE A 261 7.57 19.62 1.59
CA ILE A 261 8.10 18.38 2.16
C ILE A 261 8.59 17.52 1.00
N GLU A 262 9.88 17.19 1.01
CA GLU A 262 10.49 16.27 0.05
C GLU A 262 10.91 15.00 0.78
N ARG A 263 10.36 13.86 0.36
CA ARG A 263 10.71 12.54 0.91
C ARG A 263 10.59 12.48 2.44
N GLY A 264 9.55 13.14 2.95
CA GLY A 264 9.22 13.19 4.37
C GLY A 264 10.06 14.16 5.20
N GLN A 265 10.81 15.06 4.57
CA GLN A 265 11.70 16.02 5.21
C GLN A 265 11.47 17.45 4.71
N ALA A 266 11.77 18.43 5.55
CA ALA A 266 11.69 19.85 5.20
C ALA A 266 12.67 20.21 4.08
N VAL A 267 12.33 21.25 3.31
CA VAL A 267 13.21 21.85 2.30
C VAL A 267 13.57 23.27 2.71
N TRP A 268 14.81 23.68 2.47
CA TRP A 268 15.23 25.07 2.63
C TRP A 268 15.74 25.63 1.31
N ARG A 269 15.54 26.94 1.10
CA ARG A 269 16.05 27.67 -0.06
C ARG A 269 17.03 28.74 0.38
N GLN A 270 18.15 28.85 -0.32
CA GLN A 270 19.19 29.83 -0.05
C GLN A 270 18.64 31.26 -0.23
N LEU A 271 18.88 32.12 0.75
CA LEU A 271 18.55 33.54 0.69
C LEU A 271 19.56 34.26 -0.22
N GLY A 272 19.08 34.92 -1.27
CA GLY A 272 19.94 35.63 -2.23
C GLY A 272 20.69 34.71 -3.21
N GLY A 273 20.35 33.43 -3.29
CA GLY A 273 20.98 32.47 -4.19
C GLY A 273 20.01 31.43 -4.76
N ASN A 274 20.56 30.39 -5.40
CA ASN A 274 19.79 29.32 -6.05
C ASN A 274 19.89 27.98 -5.32
N GLY A 275 20.59 27.91 -4.18
CA GLY A 275 20.71 26.69 -3.40
C GLY A 275 19.37 26.19 -2.88
N ILE A 276 19.14 24.88 -3.01
CA ILE A 276 18.00 24.16 -2.45
C ILE A 276 18.56 23.03 -1.60
N LEU A 277 18.35 23.10 -0.30
CA LEU A 277 18.73 22.06 0.66
C LEU A 277 17.55 21.12 0.89
N TYR A 278 17.74 19.84 0.61
CA TYR A 278 16.67 18.82 0.66
C TYR A 278 17.23 17.45 1.05
N SER A 279 16.35 16.52 1.42
CA SER A 279 16.72 15.12 1.66
C SER A 279 16.73 14.34 0.36
N ASN A 280 17.86 13.76 -0.01
CA ASN A 280 18.00 12.75 -1.07
C ASN A 280 17.33 11.45 -0.61
N GLY A 281 16.54 10.82 -1.49
CA GLY A 281 15.82 9.59 -1.13
C GLY A 281 16.58 8.29 -1.41
N LEU A 282 17.60 8.31 -2.26
CA LEU A 282 18.40 7.14 -2.62
C LEU A 282 19.31 6.67 -1.50
N GLY A 283 19.65 7.53 -0.54
CA GLY A 283 20.44 7.14 0.63
C GLY A 283 20.11 7.87 1.91
N GLY A 284 19.09 8.74 1.91
CA GLY A 284 18.73 9.52 3.08
C GLY A 284 19.86 10.46 3.48
N PHE A 285 20.46 11.16 2.51
CA PHE A 285 21.47 12.18 2.76
C PHE A 285 20.82 13.56 2.62
N TRP A 286 21.26 14.55 3.40
CA TRP A 286 20.99 15.94 3.07
C TRP A 286 21.84 16.35 1.88
N CYS A 287 21.23 17.00 0.89
CA CYS A 287 21.86 17.43 -0.35
C CYS A 287 21.55 18.89 -0.64
N VAL A 288 22.48 19.59 -1.29
CA VAL A 288 22.24 20.94 -1.84
C VAL A 288 22.29 20.88 -3.37
N ALA A 289 21.19 21.24 -4.02
CA ALA A 289 21.08 21.40 -5.46
C ALA A 289 20.98 22.88 -5.84
N THR A 290 21.20 23.23 -7.11
CA THR A 290 20.98 24.60 -7.64
C THR A 290 19.79 24.71 -8.58
N LYS A 291 19.14 23.57 -8.89
CA LYS A 291 18.01 23.47 -9.82
C LYS A 291 16.98 22.48 -9.29
N GLU A 292 15.70 22.73 -9.56
CA GLU A 292 14.62 21.81 -9.18
C GLU A 292 14.71 20.46 -9.88
N ALA A 293 15.16 20.45 -11.14
CA ALA A 293 15.36 19.20 -11.88
C ALA A 293 16.38 18.27 -11.19
N ASP A 294 17.37 18.84 -10.48
CA ASP A 294 18.37 18.05 -9.75
C ASP A 294 17.76 17.48 -8.46
N VAL A 295 16.90 18.25 -7.78
CA VAL A 295 16.12 17.75 -6.62
C VAL A 295 15.28 16.54 -7.03
N GLN A 296 14.56 16.62 -8.15
CA GLN A 296 13.75 15.53 -8.68
C GLN A 296 14.59 14.29 -9.03
N LYS A 297 15.79 14.49 -9.57
CA LYS A 297 16.73 13.42 -9.94
C LYS A 297 17.61 12.92 -8.78
N ASN A 298 17.43 13.43 -7.57
CA ASN A 298 18.29 13.16 -6.40
C ASN A 298 19.77 13.53 -6.61
N LEU A 299 20.05 14.58 -7.36
CA LEU A 299 21.39 15.09 -7.62
C LEU A 299 21.69 16.32 -6.78
N GLY A 300 22.92 16.40 -6.27
CA GLY A 300 23.38 17.54 -5.48
C GLY A 300 24.83 17.89 -5.78
N LEU A 301 25.21 19.12 -5.44
CA LEU A 301 26.60 19.60 -5.47
C LEU A 301 27.27 19.48 -4.09
N LEU A 302 26.46 19.41 -3.03
CA LEU A 302 26.88 19.13 -1.66
C LEU A 302 26.02 18.00 -1.12
N GLN A 303 26.59 17.15 -0.27
CA GLN A 303 25.82 16.22 0.53
C GLN A 303 26.50 15.90 1.87
N CYS A 304 25.75 15.49 2.88
CA CYS A 304 26.36 14.89 4.07
C CYS A 304 26.99 13.54 3.73
N SER A 305 28.03 13.13 4.46
CA SER A 305 28.78 11.90 4.18
C SER A 305 28.14 10.65 4.77
N THR A 306 27.19 10.81 5.69
CA THR A 306 26.43 9.72 6.32
C THR A 306 24.93 9.95 6.16
N PRO A 307 24.10 8.89 6.10
CA PRO A 307 22.67 9.06 6.11
C PRO A 307 22.21 9.82 7.36
N HIS A 308 21.22 10.69 7.22
CA HIS A 308 20.78 11.57 8.29
C HIS A 308 19.82 10.87 9.28
N TYR A 309 19.18 9.76 8.91
CA TYR A 309 18.25 9.01 9.78
C TYR A 309 17.18 9.88 10.48
N GLY A 310 16.71 10.93 9.80
CA GLY A 310 15.77 11.92 10.34
C GLY A 310 16.39 13.06 11.15
N ARG A 311 17.71 13.06 11.40
CA ARG A 311 18.43 14.20 11.98
C ARG A 311 18.39 15.39 11.01
N PRO A 312 18.26 16.64 11.52
CA PRO A 312 18.28 17.84 10.69
C PRO A 312 19.69 18.15 10.12
N PRO A 313 19.80 18.98 9.07
CA PRO A 313 21.06 19.23 8.38
C PRO A 313 22.20 19.76 9.27
N HIS A 314 21.87 20.57 10.28
CA HIS A 314 22.85 21.19 11.18
C HIS A 314 23.43 20.22 12.22
N GLU A 315 22.83 19.04 12.38
CA GLU A 315 23.37 17.97 13.23
C GLU A 315 24.34 17.06 12.46
N MET A 316 24.45 17.22 11.14
CA MET A 316 25.34 16.39 10.34
C MET A 316 26.79 16.83 10.52
N GLU A 317 27.62 15.91 10.99
CA GLU A 317 29.01 16.18 11.38
C GLU A 317 29.97 16.31 10.19
N SER A 318 29.65 15.66 9.07
CA SER A 318 30.55 15.61 7.91
C SER A 318 29.79 15.74 6.60
N TRP A 319 30.37 16.55 5.73
CA TRP A 319 29.85 16.89 4.42
C TRP A 319 30.93 16.74 3.35
N GLN A 320 30.47 16.49 2.14
CA GLN A 320 31.27 16.32 0.94
C GLN A 320 30.68 17.14 -0.20
N PHE A 321 31.53 17.51 -1.15
CA PHE A 321 31.15 18.30 -2.32
C PHE A 321 31.56 17.59 -3.61
N ALA A 322 30.80 17.85 -4.68
CA ALA A 322 31.08 17.32 -6.00
C ALA A 322 32.20 18.14 -6.68
N ASP A 323 33.29 17.46 -7.02
CA ASP A 323 34.44 17.96 -7.78
C ASP A 323 34.61 17.12 -9.05
N GLY A 324 34.06 17.62 -10.16
CA GLY A 324 33.88 16.84 -11.38
C GLY A 324 33.04 15.59 -11.14
N ASN A 325 33.62 14.42 -11.39
CA ASN A 325 32.99 13.11 -11.20
C ASN A 325 33.29 12.47 -9.84
N THR A 326 33.91 13.22 -8.92
CA THR A 326 34.34 12.69 -7.61
C THR A 326 33.71 13.47 -6.45
N TRP A 327 33.44 12.78 -5.34
CA TRP A 327 33.02 13.40 -4.09
C TRP A 327 34.24 13.59 -3.19
N ARG A 328 34.43 14.80 -2.66
CA ARG A 328 35.52 15.11 -1.73
C ARG A 328 34.97 15.56 -0.38
N VAL A 329 35.42 14.90 0.69
CA VAL A 329 35.13 15.32 2.07
C VAL A 329 35.93 16.57 2.40
N HIS A 330 35.31 17.55 3.03
CA HIS A 330 35.99 18.78 3.41
C HIS A 330 35.62 19.18 4.84
N LYS A 331 36.65 19.34 5.70
CA LYS A 331 36.50 19.59 7.14
C LYS A 331 35.72 20.87 7.47
N ASN A 332 35.69 21.83 6.56
CA ASN A 332 35.01 23.11 6.76
C ASN A 332 33.60 23.18 6.15
N VAL A 333 33.09 22.08 5.58
CA VAL A 333 31.70 22.06 5.09
C VAL A 333 30.78 21.53 6.19
N ARG A 334 29.83 22.35 6.64
CA ARG A 334 28.86 21.98 7.67
C ARG A 334 27.62 22.89 7.66
N GLY A 335 26.55 22.39 8.25
CA GLY A 335 25.35 23.17 8.55
C GLY A 335 25.38 23.69 9.99
N GLU A 336 24.92 24.93 10.22
CA GLU A 336 24.82 25.53 11.55
C GLU A 336 23.48 26.23 11.77
N LEU A 337 23.07 26.36 13.04
CA LEU A 337 21.90 27.15 13.45
C LEU A 337 22.24 28.59 13.84
N LYS A 338 23.53 28.91 13.98
CA LYS A 338 24.01 30.24 14.37
C LYS A 338 24.60 30.92 13.15
N GLU A 339 24.59 32.25 13.18
CA GLU A 339 25.34 33.01 12.20
C GLU A 339 26.84 32.69 12.33
N PRO A 340 27.61 32.72 11.21
CA PRO A 340 29.04 32.43 11.20
C PRO A 340 29.87 33.37 12.11
N ASN A 341 29.31 34.51 12.51
CA ASN A 341 29.92 35.50 13.40
C ASN A 341 29.71 35.19 14.90
N GLY A 342 29.09 34.05 15.24
CA GLY A 342 28.95 33.59 16.62
C GLY A 342 27.88 34.33 17.44
N ARG A 343 27.06 35.20 16.84
CA ARG A 343 25.96 35.86 17.57
C ARG A 343 24.89 34.82 17.96
N PRO A 344 24.67 34.55 19.27
CA PRO A 344 23.59 33.68 19.69
C PRO A 344 22.24 34.36 19.44
N PHE A 345 21.22 33.59 19.05
CA PHE A 345 19.85 34.08 18.98
C PHE A 345 19.39 34.54 20.37
N THR A 346 19.25 35.84 20.56
CA THR A 346 18.42 36.38 21.63
C THR A 346 16.98 36.10 21.23
N ARG A 347 16.36 35.11 21.88
CA ARG A 347 14.94 34.77 21.69
C ARG A 347 14.08 35.93 22.19
N LEU A 348 13.88 36.96 21.38
CA LEU A 348 12.84 37.97 21.59
C LEU A 348 11.49 37.36 21.17
N MET A 349 10.94 36.52 22.04
CA MET A 349 9.49 36.39 22.13
C MET A 349 8.98 37.69 22.74
N ARG A 350 8.62 38.68 21.92
CA ARG A 350 7.72 39.74 22.35
C ARG A 350 6.30 39.31 22.03
N PRO A 351 5.38 39.23 23.01
CA PRO A 351 3.97 39.27 22.72
C PRO A 351 3.59 40.72 22.41
N SER A 352 3.30 41.03 21.14
CA SER A 352 2.55 42.24 20.77
C SER A 352 1.19 41.78 20.27
N GLN A 353 0.22 41.78 21.18
CA GLN A 353 -0.87 42.74 21.19
C GLN A 353 -1.79 42.61 19.96
N ILE A 354 -2.79 41.74 20.14
CA ILE A 354 -4.06 41.80 19.42
C ILE A 354 -4.69 43.15 19.78
N GLY A 355 -4.68 44.08 18.83
CA GLY A 355 -5.47 45.29 18.91
C GLY A 355 -6.95 44.93 18.79
N TYR A 356 -7.68 45.05 19.90
CA TYR A 356 -9.14 45.08 19.85
C TYR A 356 -9.59 46.41 19.26
N ASN A 357 -10.17 46.38 18.06
CA ASN A 357 -10.98 47.48 17.56
C ASN A 357 -12.25 47.57 18.40
N ARG A 358 -12.32 48.62 19.22
CA ARG A 358 -13.51 49.03 19.97
C ARG A 358 -14.42 49.83 19.04
N VAL A 359 -15.55 49.23 18.67
CA VAL A 359 -16.68 49.94 18.04
C VAL A 359 -17.33 50.82 19.12
N MET A 360 -17.30 52.14 18.92
CA MET A 360 -18.07 53.10 19.72
C MET A 360 -19.44 53.26 19.05
N TYR A 361 -20.50 52.79 19.71
CA TYR A 361 -21.85 53.28 19.46
C TYR A 361 -22.03 54.59 20.21
N GLY A 362 -22.25 55.68 19.49
CA GLY A 362 -22.77 56.93 20.04
C GLY A 362 -24.28 56.97 19.83
N ASN A 363 -25.03 57.07 20.93
CA ASN A 363 -26.41 57.55 20.97
C ASN A 363 -26.45 58.71 21.97
N VAL A 364 -26.75 59.90 21.47
CA VAL A 364 -27.60 60.91 22.12
C VAL A 364 -28.48 61.49 21.03
#